data_AF-A0A979FUN6-F1
#
_entry.id   AF-A0A979FUN6-F1
#
_cell.length_a   1.000
_cell.length_b   1.000
_cell.length_c   1.000
_cell.angle_alpha   90.00
_cell.angle_beta   90.00
_cell.angle_gamma   90.00
#
_symmetry.space_group_name_H-M   'P 1'
#
loop_
_entity.id
_entity.type
_entity.pdbx_description
1 polymer ?
#
loop_
_entity_poly.entity_id
_entity_poly.type
_entity_poly.pdbx_seq_one_letter_code
_entity_poly.pdbx_strand_id
1 'polypeptide(L)'
;MCRLAVVYKSGGFYTDMDTLALRSVLNLTNFIALQVDEIKSFNNAAFHFKRGHPMLQLIMQFIAEDYNGIIYSWNGPIAITKAVERSGCDATPRNAMGQPVSDEPRPFSSETSLKIMNEH
;
A
#
# COMPACT_ATOMS: atom_id res chain seq x y z
N MET A 1 11.89 -6.64 0.21
CA MET A 1 12.25 -6.52 -1.22
C MET A 1 11.62 -7.56 -2.13
N CYS A 2 11.76 -8.85 -1.85
CA CYS A 2 11.25 -9.89 -2.76
C CYS A 2 9.77 -9.71 -3.13
N ARG A 3 8.91 -9.36 -2.18
CA ARG A 3 7.48 -9.07 -2.43
C ARG A 3 7.24 -8.00 -3.51
N LEU A 4 7.97 -6.89 -3.45
CA LEU A 4 7.85 -5.79 -4.42
C LEU A 4 8.39 -6.23 -5.78
N ALA A 5 9.53 -6.91 -5.82
CA ALA A 5 10.15 -7.37 -7.05
C ALA A 5 9.28 -8.43 -7.77
N VAL A 6 8.64 -9.32 -7.01
CA VAL A 6 7.70 -10.32 -7.55
C VAL A 6 6.53 -9.61 -8.21
N VAL A 7 5.82 -8.73 -7.50
CA VAL A 7 4.67 -8.01 -8.07
C VAL A 7 5.09 -7.07 -9.20
N TYR A 8 6.27 -6.46 -9.14
CA TYR A 8 6.77 -5.66 -10.26
C TYR A 8 6.96 -6.52 -11.52
N LYS A 9 7.51 -7.73 -11.38
CA LYS A 9 7.78 -8.63 -12.50
C LYS A 9 6.55 -9.36 -13.03
N SER A 10 5.65 -9.82 -12.16
CA SER A 10 4.47 -10.61 -12.55
C SER A 10 3.19 -9.79 -12.63
N GLY A 11 3.13 -8.65 -11.95
CA GLY A 11 1.87 -8.03 -11.54
C GLY A 11 1.16 -8.86 -10.46
N GLY A 12 -0.04 -8.40 -10.10
CA GLY A 12 -0.99 -9.13 -9.26
C GLY A 12 -1.10 -8.58 -7.84
N PHE A 13 -1.70 -9.41 -6.98
CA PHE A 13 -1.97 -9.12 -5.58
C PHE A 13 -0.94 -9.78 -4.68
N TYR A 14 -0.34 -9.00 -3.78
CA TYR A 14 0.46 -9.52 -2.67
C TYR A 14 -0.28 -9.26 -1.36
N THR A 15 -0.27 -10.25 -0.48
CA THR A 15 -0.64 -10.10 0.93
C THR A 15 0.26 -10.95 1.83
N ASP A 16 0.51 -10.52 3.06
CA ASP A 16 1.16 -11.35 4.07
C ASP A 16 0.27 -12.57 4.41
N MET A 17 0.89 -13.70 4.76
CA MET A 17 0.21 -15.01 4.92
C MET A 17 -0.76 -15.05 6.11
N ASP A 18 -0.60 -14.14 7.06
CA ASP A 18 -1.46 -13.96 8.23
C ASP A 18 -2.66 -13.03 7.96
N THR A 19 -2.85 -12.58 6.72
CA THR A 19 -3.97 -11.73 6.33
C THR A 19 -5.14 -12.57 5.82
N LEU A 20 -6.34 -12.32 6.37
CA LEU A 20 -7.58 -12.92 5.92
C LEU A 20 -8.46 -11.88 5.22
N ALA A 21 -8.82 -12.15 3.96
CA ALA A 21 -9.79 -11.33 3.23
C ALA A 21 -11.22 -11.66 3.71
N LEU A 22 -11.89 -10.69 4.34
CA LEU A 22 -13.29 -10.82 4.78
C LEU A 22 -14.31 -10.60 3.66
N ARG A 23 -13.89 -9.98 2.55
CA ARG A 23 -14.69 -9.66 1.38
C ARG A 23 -13.87 -9.87 0.11
N SER A 24 -14.54 -9.98 -1.04
CA SER A 24 -13.85 -10.10 -2.32
C SER A 24 -13.00 -8.88 -2.61
N VAL A 25 -11.72 -9.11 -2.93
CA VAL A 25 -10.75 -8.09 -3.32
C VAL A 25 -10.41 -8.10 -4.81
N LEU A 26 -11.11 -8.93 -5.60
CA LEU A 26 -10.78 -9.18 -7.01
C LEU A 26 -10.91 -7.94 -7.91
N ASN A 27 -11.73 -6.96 -7.51
CA ASN A 27 -11.96 -5.74 -8.27
C ASN A 27 -10.96 -4.63 -7.94
N LEU A 28 -10.05 -4.86 -6.99
CA LEU A 28 -9.10 -3.86 -6.53
C LEU A 28 -7.78 -4.00 -7.28
N THR A 29 -7.34 -2.92 -7.93
CA THR A 29 -6.11 -2.91 -8.73
C THR A 29 -5.39 -1.58 -8.55
N ASN A 30 -4.07 -1.56 -8.65
CA ASN A 30 -3.24 -0.36 -8.52
C ASN A 30 -3.43 0.33 -7.17
N PHE A 31 -3.28 -0.47 -6.11
CA PHE A 31 -3.41 0.02 -4.75
C PHE A 31 -2.32 -0.45 -3.81
N ILE A 32 -2.14 0.35 -2.76
CA ILE A 32 -1.41 0.01 -1.54
C ILE A 32 -2.35 0.26 -0.36
N ALA A 33 -2.33 -0.66 0.60
CA ALA A 33 -3.11 -0.53 1.81
C ALA A 33 -2.48 0.45 2.80
N LEU A 34 -3.32 1.20 3.51
CA LEU A 34 -2.90 2.11 4.56
C LEU A 34 -2.64 1.35 5.87
N GLN A 35 -1.72 1.89 6.66
CA GLN A 35 -1.48 1.48 8.05
C GLN A 35 -2.17 2.44 9.03
N VAL A 36 -2.05 3.75 8.79
CA VAL A 36 -2.66 4.80 9.62
C VAL A 36 -3.14 5.91 8.68
N ASP A 37 -4.43 6.23 8.75
CA ASP A 37 -5.06 7.12 7.76
C ASP A 37 -4.76 8.59 8.02
N GLU A 38 -4.75 8.99 9.30
CA GLU A 38 -4.59 10.38 9.74
C GLU A 38 -3.24 10.96 9.30
N ILE A 39 -2.22 10.11 9.27
CA ILE A 39 -0.85 10.47 8.86
C ILE A 39 -0.49 9.92 7.48
N LYS A 40 -1.46 9.37 6.73
CA LYS A 40 -1.26 8.76 5.41
C LYS A 40 -0.07 7.80 5.36
N SER A 41 0.09 7.00 6.41
CA SER A 41 1.15 6.00 6.48
C SER A 41 0.71 4.74 5.76
N PHE A 42 1.54 4.23 4.85
CA PHE A 42 1.26 3.04 4.07
C PHE A 42 1.82 1.79 4.73
N ASN A 43 1.12 0.66 4.57
CA ASN A 43 1.66 -0.63 4.97
C ASN A 43 2.41 -1.30 3.80
N ASN A 44 3.13 -2.36 4.12
CA ASN A 44 3.82 -3.21 3.13
C ASN A 44 3.23 -4.64 3.11
N ALA A 45 2.08 -4.82 3.74
CA ALA A 45 1.47 -6.12 3.99
C ALA A 45 0.43 -6.48 2.93
N ALA A 46 -0.17 -5.51 2.23
CA ALA A 46 -1.12 -5.78 1.16
C ALA A 46 -1.12 -4.71 0.07
N PHE A 47 -0.94 -5.13 -1.18
CA PHE A 47 -0.95 -4.25 -2.34
C PHE A 47 -1.24 -5.03 -3.62
N HIS A 48 -1.83 -4.35 -4.61
CA HIS A 48 -2.02 -4.88 -5.95
C HIS A 48 -1.49 -3.90 -6.98
N PHE A 49 -0.67 -4.36 -7.92
CA PHE A 49 -0.28 -3.54 -9.06
C PHE A 49 -0.26 -4.32 -10.36
N LYS A 50 -0.47 -3.60 -11.46
CA LYS A 50 -0.14 -4.12 -12.78
C LYS A 50 1.36 -4.38 -12.90
N ARG A 51 1.74 -5.33 -13.74
CA ARG A 51 3.15 -5.62 -14.04
C ARG A 51 3.87 -4.34 -14.49
N GLY A 52 5.07 -4.10 -13.96
CA GLY A 52 5.91 -2.97 -14.33
C GLY A 52 5.43 -1.61 -13.80
N HIS A 53 4.55 -1.58 -12.79
CA HIS A 53 3.99 -0.32 -12.31
C HIS A 53 5.07 0.65 -11.79
N PRO A 54 5.06 1.94 -12.20
CA PRO A 54 6.09 2.92 -11.81
C PRO A 54 6.22 3.09 -10.30
N MET A 55 5.11 3.03 -9.55
CA MET A 55 5.13 3.12 -8.09
C MET A 55 6.05 2.06 -7.45
N LEU A 56 5.97 0.80 -7.89
CA LEU A 56 6.82 -0.26 -7.36
C LEU A 56 8.29 -0.05 -7.69
N GLN A 57 8.60 0.47 -8.88
CA GLN A 57 9.97 0.83 -9.25
C GLN A 57 10.51 1.96 -8.37
N LEU A 58 9.71 2.98 -8.13
CA LEU A 58 10.07 4.14 -7.31
C LEU A 58 10.32 3.74 -5.85
N ILE A 59 9.48 2.86 -5.30
CA ILE A 59 9.68 2.28 -3.96
C ILE A 59 10.98 1.46 -3.91
N MET A 60 11.21 0.57 -4.88
CA MET A 60 12.44 -0.23 -4.93
C MET A 60 13.69 0.63 -5.09
N GLN A 61 13.61 1.72 -5.87
CA GLN A 61 14.69 2.68 -6.02
C GLN A 61 14.98 3.42 -4.70
N PHE A 62 13.95 3.89 -3.99
CA PHE A 62 14.12 4.53 -2.70
C PHE A 62 14.86 3.62 -1.71
N ILE A 63 14.45 2.34 -1.64
CA ILE A 63 15.11 1.37 -0.77
C ILE A 63 16.57 1.16 -1.18
N ALA A 64 16.84 1.04 -2.48
CA ALA A 64 18.20 0.83 -2.97
C ALA A 64 19.12 2.03 -2.66
N GLU A 65 18.57 3.25 -2.72
CA GLU A 65 19.29 4.50 -2.42
C GLU A 65 19.51 4.71 -0.91
N ASP A 66 18.54 4.34 -0.07
CA ASP A 66 18.49 4.69 1.35
C ASP A 66 18.19 3.48 2.25
N TYR A 67 18.90 2.37 2.01
CA TYR A 67 18.74 1.15 2.80
C TYR A 67 19.19 1.35 4.25
N ASN A 68 18.37 0.95 5.22
CA ASN A 68 18.72 1.00 6.64
C ASN A 68 18.47 -0.36 7.32
N GLY A 69 19.54 -1.04 7.74
CA GLY A 69 19.46 -2.35 8.41
C GLY A 69 19.13 -2.30 9.91
N ILE A 70 19.06 -1.11 10.51
CA ILE A 70 18.84 -0.92 11.94
C ILE A 70 17.35 -0.73 12.25
N ILE A 71 16.65 0.07 11.44
CA ILE A 71 15.25 0.39 11.65
C ILE A 71 14.36 -0.60 10.90
N TYR A 72 13.62 -1.43 11.64
CA TYR A 72 12.77 -2.50 11.08
C TYR A 72 11.78 -2.03 9.99
N SER A 73 11.14 -0.87 10.18
CA SER A 73 10.13 -0.34 9.27
C SER A 73 10.70 0.47 8.10
N TRP A 74 12.00 0.78 8.10
CA TRP A 74 12.62 1.70 7.14
C TRP A 74 12.46 1.22 5.71
N ASN A 75 12.82 -0.03 5.47
CA ASN A 75 12.79 -0.67 4.15
C ASN A 75 11.40 -1.22 3.77
N GLY A 76 10.36 -0.85 4.52
CA GLY A 76 8.98 -1.32 4.35
C GLY A 76 8.02 -0.14 4.36
N PRO A 77 7.13 -0.02 5.36
CA PRO A 77 6.18 1.08 5.47
C PRO A 77 6.77 2.48 5.23
N ILE A 78 7.93 2.78 5.83
CA ILE A 78 8.55 4.10 5.72
C ILE A 78 8.99 4.37 4.28
N ALA A 79 9.68 3.42 3.64
CA ALA A 79 10.10 3.54 2.25
C ALA A 79 8.93 3.76 1.30
N ILE A 80 7.80 3.08 1.52
CA ILE A 80 6.60 3.26 0.70
C ILE A 80 6.06 4.68 0.88
N THR A 81 5.87 5.12 2.12
CA THR A 81 5.38 6.47 2.43
C THR A 81 6.30 7.54 1.81
N LYS A 82 7.62 7.39 1.96
CA LYS A 82 8.60 8.32 1.37
C LYS A 82 8.60 8.32 -0.16
N ALA A 83 8.42 7.16 -0.78
CA ALA A 83 8.31 7.04 -2.23
C ALA A 83 7.06 7.77 -2.76
N VAL A 84 5.91 7.59 -2.11
CA VAL A 84 4.65 8.28 -2.47
C VAL A 84 4.76 9.80 -2.25
N GLU A 85 5.36 10.23 -1.13
CA GLU A 85 5.64 11.66 -0.89
C GLU A 85 6.52 12.27 -1.98
N ARG A 86 7.53 11.52 -2.47
CA ARG A 86 8.45 11.96 -3.52
C ARG A 86 7.82 11.96 -4.92
N SER A 87 6.82 11.10 -5.18
CA SER A 87 6.17 11.01 -6.48
C SER A 87 5.19 12.15 -6.77
N GLY A 88 4.71 12.85 -5.73
CA GLY A 88 3.69 13.89 -5.86
C GLY A 88 2.30 13.33 -6.20
N CYS A 89 2.07 12.03 -6.00
CA CYS A 89 0.78 11.40 -6.23
C CYS A 89 -0.29 11.91 -5.24
N ASP A 90 -1.56 11.92 -5.66
CA ASP A 90 -2.69 12.16 -4.76
C ASP A 90 -2.84 10.98 -3.79
N ALA A 91 -2.26 11.14 -2.60
CA ALA A 91 -2.31 10.15 -1.53
C ALA A 91 -3.59 10.20 -0.69
N THR A 92 -4.70 10.72 -1.23
CA THR A 92 -5.97 10.77 -0.52
C THR A 92 -6.54 9.35 -0.35
N PRO A 93 -6.79 8.90 0.90
CA PRO A 93 -7.36 7.58 1.15
C PRO A 93 -8.71 7.38 0.46
N ARG A 94 -8.85 6.26 -0.24
CA ARG A 94 -10.11 5.83 -0.84
C ARG A 94 -10.59 4.51 -0.24
N ASN A 95 -11.89 4.30 -0.24
CA ASN A 95 -12.47 3.00 0.09
C ASN A 95 -12.37 2.05 -1.12
N ALA A 96 -12.77 0.79 -0.94
CA ALA A 96 -12.79 -0.21 -2.02
C ALA A 96 -13.69 0.15 -3.22
N MET A 97 -14.56 1.16 -3.08
CA MET A 97 -15.42 1.71 -4.14
C MET A 97 -14.82 2.97 -4.80
N GLY A 98 -13.59 3.36 -4.44
CA GLY A 98 -12.91 4.55 -4.98
C GLY A 98 -13.38 5.89 -4.40
N GLN A 99 -14.25 5.86 -3.39
CA GLN A 99 -14.77 7.07 -2.74
C GLN A 99 -13.82 7.53 -1.63
N PRO A 100 -13.73 8.85 -1.36
CA PRO A 100 -12.98 9.35 -0.20
C PRO A 100 -13.45 8.69 1.09
N VAL A 101 -12.51 8.36 1.97
CA VAL A 101 -12.84 7.86 3.32
C VAL A 101 -13.30 9.06 4.16
N SER A 102 -14.51 8.99 4.72
CA SER A 102 -15.04 10.02 5.65
C SER A 102 -14.33 9.99 7.01
N ASP A 103 -14.14 11.15 7.64
CA ASP A 103 -13.52 11.31 8.97
C ASP A 103 -14.40 10.81 10.14
N GLU A 104 -15.63 10.38 9.87
CA GLU A 104 -16.53 9.83 10.88
C GLU A 104 -15.96 8.55 11.51
N PRO A 105 -15.90 8.45 12.86
CA PRO A 105 -15.51 7.21 13.54
C PRO A 105 -16.54 6.14 13.20
N ARG A 106 -16.15 5.14 12.38
CA ARG A 106 -16.97 3.95 12.24
C ARG A 106 -17.03 3.25 13.59
N PRO A 107 -18.22 2.80 14.05
CA PRO A 107 -18.29 1.95 15.22
C PRO A 107 -17.35 0.77 15.02
N PHE A 108 -16.70 0.30 16.09
CA PHE A 108 -15.84 -0.88 16.06
C PHE A 108 -16.69 -2.10 15.70
N SER A 109 -16.95 -2.29 14.41
CA SER A 109 -17.27 -3.58 13.84
C SER A 109 -15.95 -4.35 13.74
N SER A 110 -16.02 -5.67 13.78
CA SER A 110 -14.89 -6.58 13.57
C SER A 110 -14.21 -6.46 12.20
N GLU A 111 -14.46 -5.38 11.45
CA GLU A 111 -13.93 -5.08 10.13
C GLU A 111 -12.71 -4.18 10.26
N THR A 112 -11.52 -4.79 10.42
CA THR A 112 -10.27 -4.15 10.01
C THR A 112 -10.34 -3.94 8.49
N SER A 113 -10.90 -2.81 8.09
CA SER A 113 -11.03 -2.43 6.68
C SER A 113 -9.66 -2.00 6.19
N LEU A 114 -9.06 -2.81 5.31
CA LEU A 114 -8.01 -2.34 4.42
C LEU A 114 -8.52 -1.05 3.72
N LYS A 115 -7.93 0.10 4.04
CA LYS A 115 -8.15 1.34 3.30
C LYS A 115 -7.13 1.40 2.17
N ILE A 116 -7.59 1.76 0.98
CA ILE A 116 -6.95 1.43 -0.29
C ILE A 116 -6.72 2.75 -1.04
N MET A 117 -5.48 3.11 -1.28
CA MET A 117 -5.18 4.22 -2.18
C MET A 117 -5.24 3.72 -3.63
N ASN A 118 -6.10 4.29 -4.47
CA ASN A 118 -6.20 3.97 -5.90
C ASN A 118 -5.57 5.12 -6.70
N GLU A 119 -4.64 4.81 -7.62
CA GLU A 119 -4.15 5.78 -8.60
C GLU A 119 -5.05 5.78 -9.86
N HIS A 120 -5.38 6.97 -10.35
CA HIS A 120 -6.17 7.18 -11.58
C HIS A 120 -5.32 7.00 -12.84
#